data_AF-A0A962B488-F1
#
_entry.id   AF-A0A962B488-F1
#
_cell.length_a   1.000
_cell.length_b   1.000
_cell.length_c   1.000
_cell.angle_alpha   90.00
_cell.angle_beta   90.00
_cell.angle_gamma   90.00
#
_symmetry.space_group_name_H-M   'P 1'
#
loop_
_entity.id
_entity.type
_entity.pdbx_description
1 polymer ?
#
loop_
_entity_poly.entity_id
_entity_poly.type
_entity_poly.pdbx_seq_one_letter_code
_entity_poly.pdbx_strand_id
1 'polypeptide(L)' 'MPQILVLVVVGAGLYAGYRWLSKEARRASETVKRAQEELSRRAAGTPEEKDLGALERDPATGVYRPRKTET' A
#
# COMPACT_ATOMS: atom_id res chain seq x y z
N MET A 1 -27.85 27.32 34.50
CA MET A 1 -26.41 27.07 34.28
C MET A 1 -26.18 26.58 32.83
N PRO A 2 -26.08 27.49 31.85
CA PRO A 2 -26.00 27.15 30.42
C PRO A 2 -24.77 26.32 30.02
N GLN A 3 -23.73 26.32 30.86
CA GLN A 3 -22.47 25.59 30.70
C GLN A 3 -22.68 24.07 30.56
N ILE A 4 -23.61 23.51 31.32
CA ILE A 4 -23.88 22.06 31.35
C ILE A 4 -24.45 21.59 30.01
N LEU A 5 -25.32 22.41 29.39
CA LEU A 5 -25.89 22.10 28.08
C LEU A 5 -24.81 22.07 27.00
N VAL A 6 -23.86 23.01 27.04
CA VAL A 6 -22.71 23.02 26.11
C VAL A 6 -21.87 21.76 26.30
N LEU A 7 -21.59 21.37 27.54
CA LEU A 7 -20.82 20.16 27.83
C LEU A 7 -21.52 18.89 27.30
N VAL A 8 -22.84 18.79 27.47
CA VAL A 8 -23.64 17.66 26.99
C VAL A 8 -23.64 17.59 25.47
N VAL A 9 -23.80 18.72 24.78
CA VAL A 9 -23.77 18.77 23.31
C VAL A 9 -22.39 18.38 22.77
N VAL A 10 -21.32 18.90 23.36
CA VAL A 10 -19.95 18.57 22.96
C VAL A 10 -19.66 17.08 23.23
N GLY A 11 -20.02 16.57 24.40
CA GLY A 11 -19.84 15.16 24.75
C GLY A 11 -20.62 14.22 23.82
N ALA A 12 -21.89 14.55 23.53
CA ALA A 12 -22.72 13.78 22.61
C ALA A 12 -22.17 13.83 21.18
N GLY A 13 -21.68 14.98 20.72
CA GLY A 13 -21.06 15.15 19.41
C GLY A 13 -19.79 14.32 19.25
N LEU A 14 -18.90 14.36 20.24
CA LEU A 14 -17.67 13.54 20.24
C LEU A 14 -17.99 12.05 20.27
N TYR A 15 -18.96 11.62 21.09
CA TYR A 15 -19.35 10.22 21.18
C TYR A 15 -19.99 9.70 19.88
N ALA A 16 -20.92 10.45 19.31
CA ALA A 16 -21.57 10.11 18.05
C ALA A 16 -20.56 10.10 16.88
N GLY A 17 -19.68 11.11 16.83
CA GLY A 17 -18.61 11.20 15.84
C GLY A 17 -17.65 10.02 15.91
N TYR A 18 -17.17 9.67 17.11
CA TYR A 18 -16.29 8.51 17.30
C TYR A 18 -16.97 7.18 16.92
N ARG A 19 -18.24 7.00 17.29
CA ARG A 19 -19.02 5.80 16.95
C ARG A 19 -19.26 5.68 15.46
N TRP A 20 -19.49 6.79 14.76
CA TRP A 20 -19.67 6.78 13.31
C TRP A 20 -18.35 6.53 12.58
N LEU A 21 -17.27 7.21 12.99
CA LEU A 21 -15.95 7.05 12.41
C LEU A 21 -15.39 5.64 12.58
N SER A 22 -15.59 5.02 13.74
CA SER A 22 -15.18 3.62 13.98
C SER A 22 -15.96 2.62 13.12
N LYS A 23 -17.23 2.90 12.80
CA LYS A 23 -18.04 2.08 11.89
C LYS A 23 -17.54 2.19 10.45
N GLU A 24 -17.20 3.40 10.01
CA GLU A 24 -16.64 3.64 8.68
C GLU A 24 -15.21 3.11 8.55
N ALA A 25 -14.41 3.24 9.60
CA ALA A 25 -13.05 2.70 9.67
C ALA A 25 -13.03 1.18 9.49
N ARG A 26 -14.04 0.44 9.98
CA ARG A 26 -14.15 -1.01 9.71
C ARG A 26 -14.30 -1.29 8.21
N ARG A 27 -15.15 -0.54 7.50
CA ARG A 27 -15.34 -0.67 6.05
C ARG A 27 -14.08 -0.27 5.26
N ALA A 28 -13.44 0.82 5.65
CA ALA A 28 -12.18 1.25 5.07
C ALA A 28 -11.05 0.23 5.33
N SER A 29 -11.01 -0.37 6.53
CA SER A 29 -9.98 -1.34 6.90
C SER A 29 -10.03 -2.61 6.07
N GLU A 30 -11.21 -3.08 5.65
CA GLU A 30 -11.32 -4.25 4.76
C GLU A 30 -10.75 -3.95 3.37
N THR A 31 -11.01 -2.75 2.85
CA THR A 31 -10.46 -2.30 1.56
C THR A 31 -8.95 -2.13 1.63
N VAL A 32 -8.45 -1.51 2.69
CA VAL A 32 -7.00 -1.32 2.93
C VAL A 32 -6.31 -2.66 3.15
N LYS A 33 -6.91 -3.59 3.90
CA LYS A 33 -6.35 -4.94 4.10
C LYS A 33 -6.22 -5.69 2.78
N ARG A 34 -7.23 -5.67 1.91
CA ARG A 34 -7.13 -6.31 0.59
C ARG A 34 -6.07 -5.67 -0.30
N ALA A 35 -6.01 -4.34 -0.31
CA ALA A 35 -4.97 -3.62 -1.05
C ALA A 35 -3.56 -3.94 -0.51
N GLN A 36 -3.40 -4.00 0.81
CA GLN A 36 -2.14 -4.37 1.45
C GLN A 36 -1.77 -5.82 1.16
N GLU A 37 -2.74 -6.74 1.15
CA GLU A 37 -2.50 -8.14 0.86
C GLU A 37 -2.14 -8.37 -0.62
N GLU A 38 -2.76 -7.64 -1.55
CA GLU A 38 -2.36 -7.64 -2.97
C GLU A 38 -0.96 -7.05 -3.17
N LEU A 39 -0.66 -5.93 -2.53
CA LEU A 39 0.69 -5.33 -2.57
C LEU A 39 1.73 -6.27 -1.96
N SER A 40 1.42 -6.90 -0.83
CA SER A 40 2.30 -7.84 -0.17
C SER A 40 2.48 -9.11 -0.99
N ARG A 41 1.45 -9.59 -1.71
CA ARG A 41 1.60 -10.71 -2.67
C ARG A 41 2.41 -10.31 -3.90
N ARG A 42 2.30 -9.08 -4.39
CA ARG A 42 3.14 -8.57 -5.48
C ARG A 42 4.60 -8.36 -5.04
N ALA A 43 4.82 -8.05 -3.77
CA ALA A 43 6.16 -7.89 -3.20
C ALA A 43 6.79 -9.21 -2.73
N ALA A 44 5.97 -10.17 -2.27
CA ALA A 44 6.38 -11.50 -1.83
C ALA A 44 6.38 -12.53 -2.96
N GLY A 45 5.61 -12.29 -4.02
CA GLY A 45 5.96 -12.78 -5.34
C GLY A 45 7.33 -12.22 -5.61
N THR A 46 8.33 -13.09 -5.52
CA THR A 46 9.71 -12.82 -5.94
C THR A 46 9.63 -11.91 -7.15
N PRO A 47 10.35 -10.78 -7.19
CA PRO A 47 10.66 -10.24 -8.50
C PRO A 47 11.11 -11.46 -9.29
N GLU A 48 10.50 -11.73 -10.44
CA GLU A 48 11.32 -12.36 -11.46
C GLU A 48 12.49 -11.38 -11.57
N GLU A 49 13.57 -11.65 -10.81
CA GLU A 49 14.93 -11.29 -11.14
C GLU A 49 15.02 -11.89 -12.52
N LYS A 50 14.60 -11.08 -13.48
CA LYS A 50 14.69 -11.36 -14.89
C LYS A 50 16.18 -11.44 -15.04
N ASP A 51 16.70 -12.65 -14.97
CA ASP A 51 18.12 -12.92 -15.06
C ASP A 51 18.49 -12.44 -16.46
N LEU A 52 18.97 -11.19 -16.52
CA LEU A 52 19.34 -10.53 -17.76
C LEU A 52 20.61 -11.16 -18.35
N GLY A 53 21.08 -12.27 -17.75
CA GLY A 53 22.30 -12.96 -18.09
C GLY A 53 23.52 -12.11 -17.79
N ALA A 54 24.70 -12.70 -17.96
CA ALA A 54 25.94 -11.95 -17.93
C ALA A 54 25.91 -10.86 -19.02
N LEU A 55 26.18 -9.61 -18.63
CA LEU A 55 26.33 -8.49 -19.55
C LEU A 55 27.66 -8.64 -20.32
N GLU A 56 27.59 -8.74 -21.64
CA GLU A 56 28.78 -8.80 -22.49
C GLU A 56 29.02 -7.42 -23.14
N ARG A 57 30.28 -6.99 -23.14
CA ARG A 57 30.66 -5.69 -23.70
C ARG A 57 30.77 -5.83 -25.22
N ASP A 58 29.93 -5.11 -25.96
CA ASP A 58 30.00 -5.07 -27.42
C ASP A 58 31.25 -4.29 -27.85
N PRO A 59 32.21 -4.92 -28.55
CA PRO A 59 33.47 -4.26 -28.95
C PRO A 59 33.27 -3.21 -30.05
N ALA A 60 32.15 -3.23 -30.79
CA ALA A 60 31.87 -2.26 -31.85
C ALA A 60 31.21 -0.98 -31.31
N THR A 61 30.40 -1.09 -30.26
CA THR A 61 29.64 0.05 -29.70
C THR A 61 30.11 0.47 -28.31
N GLY A 62 30.90 -0.35 -27.63
CA GLY A 62 31.36 -0.11 -26.26
C GLY A 62 30.27 -0.25 -25.19
N VAL A 63 29.03 -0.52 -25.59
CA VAL A 63 27.85 -0.65 -24.72
C VAL A 63 27.71 -2.10 -24.26
N TYR A 64 27.38 -2.28 -22.99
CA TYR A 64 27.05 -3.60 -22.44
C TYR A 64 25.67 -4.04 -22.92
N ARG A 65 25.59 -5.24 -23.51
CA ARG A 65 24.33 -5.85 -23.94
C ARG A 65 24.06 -7.13 -23.14
N PRO A 66 22.80 -7.41 -22.78
CA PRO A 66 22.44 -8.67 -22.14
C PRO A 66 22.73 -9.82 -23.11
N ARG A 67 23.45 -10.83 -22.65
CA ARG A 67 23.69 -12.04 -23.42
C ARG A 67 22.35 -12.74 -23.59
N LYS A 68 21.84 -12.80 -24.83
CA LYS A 68 20.61 -13.53 -25.14
C LYS A 68 20.87 -15.01 -24.85
N THR A 69 20.37 -15.50 -23.73
CA THR A 69 20.25 -16.93 -23.49
C THR A 69 19.06 -17.39 -24.34
N GLU A 70 19.32 -17.79 -25.58
CA GLU A 70 18.34 -18.57 -26.34
C GLU A 70 18.04 -19.84 -25.54
N THR A 71 16.75 -20.08 -25.30
CA THR A 71 16.21 -21.30 -24.70
C THR A 71 16.10 -22.38 -25.76
#